data_AF-A0A0F9JKX1-F1
#
_entry.id   AF-A0A0F9JKX1-F1
#
_cell.length_a   1.000
_cell.length_b   1.000
_cell.length_c   1.000
_cell.angle_alpha   90.00
_cell.angle_beta   90.00
_cell.angle_gamma   90.00
#
_symmetry.space_group_name_H-M   'P 1'
#
loop_
_entity.id
_entity.type
_entity.pdbx_description
1 polymer ?
#
loop_
_entity_poly.entity_id
_entity_poly.type
_entity_poly.pdbx_seq_one_letter_code
_entity_poly.pdbx_strand_id
1 'polypeptide(L)'
;MNVGRVFEAGSAESVDVSNIAIEMAASSSEVNAAPEEISSTTQEVSQKAQNQVDSLVEISKIASNIISLSHEILASTNNINKIMDLITGISDQTCIEARRAGEYGCKFAVVPDEVRNLKEESKNTVKKTSNSVTDIIDRIETTIELISSVTQDIEAAISAGEEDSRALEEIRGSTEQQTASMEEITLTANRLEALADNLKNELSAFEHPD
;
A
#
# COMPACT_ATOMS: atom_id res chain seq x y z
N MET A 1 -26.99 -71.83 16.46
CA MET A 1 -25.67 -71.29 16.83
C MET A 1 -25.35 -69.92 16.23
N ASN A 2 -26.29 -69.23 15.55
CA ASN A 2 -25.97 -67.99 14.84
C ASN A 2 -26.49 -66.70 15.49
N VAL A 3 -27.53 -66.76 16.33
CA VAL A 3 -28.23 -65.54 16.77
C VAL A 3 -27.48 -64.79 17.88
N GLY A 4 -27.01 -65.47 18.93
CA GLY A 4 -26.22 -64.82 20.00
C GLY A 4 -24.92 -64.19 19.51
N ARG A 5 -24.19 -64.86 18.60
CA ARG A 5 -22.97 -64.30 18.00
C ARG A 5 -23.23 -63.05 17.15
N VAL A 6 -24.43 -62.93 16.55
CA VAL A 6 -24.82 -61.74 15.79
C VAL A 6 -25.18 -60.59 16.73
N PHE A 7 -25.82 -60.86 17.87
CA PHE A 7 -26.09 -59.85 18.90
C PHE A 7 -24.81 -59.33 19.54
N GLU A 8 -23.89 -60.22 19.92
CA GLU A 8 -22.59 -59.87 20.50
C GLU A 8 -21.72 -59.05 19.51
N ALA A 9 -21.68 -59.47 18.24
CA ALA A 9 -20.98 -58.72 17.19
C ALA A 9 -21.63 -57.35 16.90
N GLY A 10 -22.97 -57.28 16.85
CA GLY A 10 -23.68 -56.02 16.67
C GLY A 10 -23.48 -55.06 17.85
N SER A 11 -23.42 -55.59 19.08
CA SER A 11 -23.15 -54.80 20.28
C SER A 11 -21.73 -54.25 20.25
N ALA A 12 -20.74 -55.05 19.82
CA ALA A 12 -19.37 -54.60 19.65
C ALA A 12 -19.26 -53.49 18.58
N GLU A 13 -19.88 -53.69 17.42
CA GLU A 13 -19.91 -52.69 16.35
C GLU A 13 -20.58 -51.38 16.81
N SER A 14 -21.62 -51.47 17.62
CA SER A 14 -22.29 -50.31 18.21
C SER A 14 -21.36 -49.50 19.12
N VAL A 15 -20.56 -50.17 19.94
CA VAL A 15 -19.55 -49.51 20.78
C VAL A 15 -18.50 -48.81 19.93
N ASP A 16 -18.06 -49.44 18.84
CA ASP A 16 -17.09 -48.83 17.92
C ASP A 16 -17.66 -47.59 17.23
N VAL A 17 -18.92 -47.61 16.78
CA VAL A 17 -19.61 -46.43 16.23
C VAL A 17 -19.72 -45.31 17.27
N SER A 18 -20.02 -45.65 18.53
CA SER A 18 -20.05 -44.68 19.63
C SER A 18 -18.70 -44.02 19.87
N ASN A 19 -17.62 -44.80 19.86
CA ASN A 19 -16.26 -44.28 20.03
C ASN A 19 -15.86 -43.37 18.86
N ILE A 20 -16.16 -43.77 17.62
CA ILE A 20 -15.93 -42.96 16.41
C ILE A 20 -16.70 -41.65 16.50
N ALA A 21 -17.96 -41.68 16.97
CA ALA A 21 -18.77 -40.50 17.15
C ALA A 21 -18.15 -39.52 18.16
N ILE A 22 -17.70 -40.01 19.33
CA ILE A 22 -17.02 -39.20 20.34
C ILE A 22 -15.73 -38.58 19.77
N GLU A 23 -14.93 -39.37 19.06
CA GLU A 23 -13.68 -38.90 18.44
C GLU A 23 -13.95 -37.85 17.34
N MET A 24 -15.02 -38.01 16.57
CA MET A 24 -15.46 -37.06 15.55
C MET A 24 -15.95 -35.74 16.16
N ALA A 25 -16.70 -35.78 17.27
CA ALA A 25 -17.09 -34.58 18.01
C ALA A 25 -15.88 -33.84 18.57
N ALA A 26 -14.93 -34.57 19.17
CA ALA A 26 -13.70 -33.99 19.70
C ALA A 26 -12.84 -33.34 18.60
N SER A 27 -12.64 -34.05 17.48
CA SER A 27 -11.89 -33.54 16.33
C SER A 27 -12.56 -32.31 15.71
N SER A 28 -13.89 -32.30 15.61
CA SER A 28 -14.63 -31.14 15.10
C SER A 28 -14.47 -29.92 16.02
N SER A 29 -14.54 -30.11 17.33
CA SER A 29 -14.31 -29.03 18.29
C SER A 29 -12.88 -28.50 18.24
N GLU A 30 -11.88 -29.36 18.03
CA GLU A 30 -10.48 -28.94 17.89
C GLU A 30 -10.27 -28.11 16.61
N VAL A 31 -10.83 -28.55 15.49
CA VAL A 31 -10.77 -27.81 14.22
C VAL A 31 -11.51 -26.47 14.32
N ASN A 32 -12.55 -26.36 15.15
CA ASN A 32 -13.32 -25.12 15.32
C ASN A 32 -12.54 -23.97 15.99
N ALA A 33 -11.39 -24.24 16.62
CA ALA A 33 -10.51 -23.18 17.14
C ALA A 33 -9.79 -22.40 16.02
N ALA A 34 -9.48 -23.05 14.90
CA ALA A 34 -8.77 -22.42 13.79
C ALA A 34 -9.57 -21.30 13.10
N PRO A 35 -10.89 -21.46 12.83
CA PRO A 35 -11.75 -20.36 12.37
C PRO A 35 -11.72 -19.09 13.22
N GLU A 36 -11.67 -19.20 14.55
CA GLU A 36 -11.60 -18.01 15.43
C GLU A 36 -10.27 -17.25 15.23
N GLU A 37 -9.16 -17.97 15.16
CA GLU A 37 -7.83 -17.40 14.89
C GLU A 37 -7.74 -16.79 13.49
N ILE A 38 -8.29 -17.47 12.48
CA ILE A 38 -8.37 -16.95 11.10
C ILE A 38 -9.20 -15.68 11.07
N SER A 39 -10.34 -15.63 11.76
CA SER A 39 -11.19 -14.45 11.82
C SER A 39 -10.46 -13.25 12.45
N SER A 40 -9.80 -13.47 13.58
CA SER A 40 -8.98 -12.44 14.24
C SER A 40 -7.86 -11.92 13.33
N THR A 41 -7.14 -12.83 12.68
CA THR A 41 -6.04 -12.48 11.77
C THR A 41 -6.57 -11.72 10.54
N THR A 42 -7.69 -12.17 9.97
CA THR A 42 -8.36 -11.52 8.84
C THR A 42 -8.77 -10.09 9.19
N GLN A 43 -9.31 -9.88 10.40
CA GLN A 43 -9.66 -8.55 10.89
C GLN A 43 -8.41 -7.65 11.05
N GLU A 44 -7.32 -8.19 11.61
CA GLU A 44 -6.07 -7.43 11.75
C GLU A 44 -5.49 -7.04 10.38
N VAL A 45 -5.47 -7.98 9.42
CA VAL A 45 -4.99 -7.71 8.06
C VAL A 45 -5.88 -6.69 7.35
N SER A 46 -7.20 -6.79 7.50
CA SER A 46 -8.15 -5.82 6.93
C SER A 46 -7.90 -4.40 7.46
N GLN A 47 -7.68 -4.25 8.78
CA GLN A 47 -7.36 -2.95 9.35
C GLN A 47 -6.01 -2.40 8.84
N LYS A 48 -5.00 -3.26 8.70
CA LYS A 48 -3.70 -2.86 8.16
C LYS A 48 -3.80 -2.44 6.69
N ALA A 49 -4.55 -3.17 5.88
CA ALA A 49 -4.82 -2.82 4.49
C ALA A 49 -5.51 -1.45 4.37
N GLN A 50 -6.52 -1.20 5.21
CA GLN A 50 -7.20 0.11 5.24
C GLN A 50 -6.23 1.23 5.61
N ASN A 51 -5.45 1.06 6.68
CA ASN A 51 -4.46 2.07 7.09
C ASN A 51 -3.41 2.34 6.00
N GLN A 52 -3.05 1.31 5.25
CA GLN A 52 -2.11 1.42 4.13
C GLN A 52 -2.71 2.24 2.99
N VAL A 53 -3.97 2.00 2.62
CA VAL A 53 -4.68 2.80 1.62
C VAL A 53 -4.78 4.26 2.06
N ASP A 54 -5.14 4.52 3.31
CA ASP A 54 -5.23 5.90 3.84
C ASP A 54 -3.88 6.62 3.76
N SER A 55 -2.78 5.91 4.10
CA SER A 55 -1.42 6.45 3.98
C SER A 55 -1.05 6.75 2.53
N LEU A 56 -1.42 5.88 1.59
CA LEU A 56 -1.19 6.10 0.16
C LEU A 56 -1.94 7.32 -0.38
N VAL A 57 -3.15 7.57 0.10
CA VAL A 57 -3.91 8.78 -0.24
C VAL A 57 -3.21 10.04 0.26
N GLU A 58 -2.65 10.02 1.47
CA GLU A 58 -1.83 11.14 1.96
C GLU A 58 -0.57 11.37 1.11
N ILE A 59 0.12 10.29 0.73
CA ILE A 59 1.31 10.38 -0.14
C ILE A 59 0.93 10.96 -1.50
N SER A 60 -0.21 10.57 -2.08
CA SER A 60 -0.71 11.13 -3.34
C SER A 60 -0.95 12.65 -3.24
N LYS A 61 -1.51 13.11 -2.10
CA LYS A 61 -1.67 14.55 -1.84
C LYS A 61 -0.32 15.28 -1.74
N ILE A 62 0.67 14.66 -1.09
CA ILE A 62 2.03 15.22 -1.01
C ILE A 62 2.65 15.31 -2.42
N ALA A 63 2.54 14.25 -3.23
CA ALA A 63 3.01 14.24 -4.61
C ALA A 63 2.40 15.38 -5.43
N SER A 64 1.08 15.59 -5.33
CA SER A 64 0.37 16.71 -5.98
C SER A 64 0.91 18.08 -5.55
N ASN A 65 1.16 18.26 -4.25
CA ASN A 65 1.75 19.51 -3.75
C ASN A 65 3.16 19.75 -4.31
N ILE A 66 3.98 18.71 -4.44
CA ILE A 66 5.33 18.84 -4.99
C ILE A 66 5.26 19.21 -6.48
N ILE A 67 4.30 18.67 -7.26
CA ILE A 67 4.08 19.08 -8.65
C ILE A 67 3.72 20.56 -8.72
N SER A 68 2.80 21.04 -7.87
CA SER A 68 2.43 22.46 -7.81
C SER A 68 3.65 23.34 -7.50
N LEU A 69 4.42 22.99 -6.47
CA LEU A 69 5.61 23.73 -6.08
C LEU A 69 6.67 23.73 -7.19
N SER A 70 6.83 22.61 -7.90
CA SER A 70 7.74 22.49 -9.05
C SER A 70 7.37 23.47 -10.16
N HIS A 71 6.07 23.60 -10.47
CA HIS A 71 5.58 24.61 -11.43
C HIS A 71 5.83 26.06 -10.97
N GLU A 72 5.64 26.35 -9.68
CA GLU A 72 5.96 27.67 -9.12
C GLU A 72 7.45 28.01 -9.25
N ILE A 73 8.34 27.04 -9.00
CA ILE A 73 9.78 27.23 -9.15
C ILE A 73 10.16 27.43 -10.61
N LEU A 74 9.56 26.68 -11.55
CA LEU A 74 9.76 26.90 -13.00
C LEU A 74 9.35 28.32 -13.42
N ALA A 75 8.20 28.81 -12.94
CA ALA A 75 7.74 30.18 -13.20
C ALA A 75 8.70 31.23 -12.63
N SER A 76 9.17 31.03 -11.39
CA SER A 76 10.16 31.90 -10.74
C SER A 76 11.48 31.94 -11.52
N THR A 77 11.94 30.78 -11.98
CA THR A 77 13.19 30.63 -12.72
C THR A 77 13.14 31.33 -14.08
N ASN A 78 12.00 31.28 -14.76
CA ASN A 78 11.76 32.07 -15.97
C ASN A 78 11.82 33.59 -15.72
N ASN A 79 11.37 34.06 -14.56
CA ASN A 79 11.51 35.47 -14.19
C ASN A 79 12.98 35.84 -13.91
N ILE A 80 13.76 34.95 -13.31
CA ILE A 80 15.20 35.16 -13.12
C ILE A 80 15.91 35.31 -14.47
N ASN A 81 15.60 34.47 -15.46
CA ASN A 81 16.16 34.61 -16.81
C ASN A 81 15.85 35.98 -17.44
N LYS A 82 14.60 36.48 -17.31
CA LYS A 82 14.25 37.83 -17.78
C LYS A 82 15.06 38.94 -17.08
N ILE A 83 15.34 38.78 -15.79
CA ILE A 83 16.19 39.72 -15.04
C ILE A 83 17.63 39.65 -15.55
N MET A 84 18.16 38.45 -15.82
CA MET A 84 19.50 38.28 -16.40
C MET A 84 19.64 38.94 -17.78
N ASP A 85 18.61 38.84 -18.62
CA ASP A 85 18.56 39.53 -19.92
C ASP A 85 18.56 41.05 -19.74
N LEU A 86 17.78 41.56 -18.78
CA LEU A 86 17.73 42.99 -18.45
C LEU A 86 19.09 43.51 -17.94
N ILE A 87 19.77 42.78 -17.05
CA ILE A 87 21.10 43.15 -16.54
C ILE A 87 22.10 43.24 -17.69
N THR A 88 22.06 42.27 -18.61
CA THR A 88 22.91 42.29 -19.82
C THR A 88 22.63 43.52 -20.67
N GLY A 89 21.36 43.87 -20.88
CA GLY A 89 20.95 45.07 -21.61
C GLY A 89 21.39 46.37 -20.94
N ILE A 90 21.23 46.50 -19.62
CA ILE A 90 21.69 47.67 -18.83
C ILE A 90 23.21 47.81 -18.94
N SER A 91 23.95 46.71 -18.77
CA SER A 91 25.42 46.68 -18.88
C SER A 91 25.90 47.15 -20.25
N ASP A 92 25.23 46.72 -21.32
CA ASP A 92 25.52 47.17 -22.68
C ASP A 92 25.23 48.67 -22.86
N GLN A 93 24.10 49.18 -22.35
CA GLN A 93 23.74 50.60 -22.41
C GLN A 93 24.71 51.49 -21.61
N THR A 94 25.09 51.09 -20.40
CA THR A 94 26.05 51.84 -19.56
C THR A 94 27.39 52.01 -20.27
N CYS A 95 27.86 50.98 -20.97
CA CYS A 95 29.10 51.04 -21.73
C CYS A 95 29.03 52.01 -22.93
N ILE A 96 27.86 52.10 -23.58
CA ILE A 96 27.61 53.06 -24.66
C ILE A 96 27.63 54.49 -24.12
N GLU A 97 26.90 54.77 -23.03
CA GLU A 97 26.85 56.10 -22.44
C GLU A 97 28.19 56.54 -21.85
N ALA A 98 28.97 55.63 -21.26
CA ALA A 98 30.33 55.91 -20.78
C ALA A 98 31.26 56.34 -21.93
N ARG A 99 31.16 55.68 -23.09
CA ARG A 99 31.92 56.07 -24.30
C ARG A 99 31.44 57.42 -24.84
N ARG A 100 30.13 57.68 -24.82
CA ARG A 100 29.52 58.94 -25.28
C ARG A 100 29.89 60.13 -24.38
N ALA A 101 29.98 59.93 -23.08
CA ALA A 101 30.46 60.92 -22.11
C ALA A 101 31.96 61.23 -22.24
N GLY A 102 32.71 60.42 -23.01
CA GLY A 102 34.15 60.59 -23.26
C GLY A 102 34.55 61.97 -23.78
N GLU A 103 33.69 62.69 -24.51
CA GLU A 103 33.97 64.08 -24.93
C GLU A 103 33.92 65.11 -23.77
N TYR A 104 33.22 64.81 -22.67
CA TYR A 104 33.16 65.64 -21.47
C TYR A 104 34.23 65.23 -20.42
N GLY A 105 35.01 64.19 -20.70
CA GLY A 105 35.75 63.41 -19.71
C GLY A 105 37.29 63.46 -19.80
N CYS A 106 37.92 64.38 -20.53
CA CYS A 106 39.39 64.40 -20.67
C CYS A 106 40.18 64.49 -19.34
N LYS A 107 39.56 64.82 -18.20
CA LYS A 107 40.19 64.73 -16.86
C LYS A 107 40.06 63.35 -16.18
N PHE A 108 39.28 62.43 -16.74
CA PHE A 108 38.90 61.12 -16.18
C PHE A 108 39.10 59.95 -17.15
N ALA A 109 40.13 60.02 -18.02
CA ALA A 109 40.42 59.03 -19.06
C ALA A 109 40.62 57.57 -18.56
N VAL A 110 40.66 57.33 -17.25
CA VAL A 110 40.75 56.01 -16.60
C VAL A 110 39.39 55.29 -16.51
N VAL A 111 38.27 56.02 -16.58
CA VAL A 111 36.91 55.46 -16.41
C VAL A 111 36.45 54.51 -17.54
N PRO A 112 36.81 54.71 -18.83
CA PRO A 112 36.32 53.84 -19.91
C PRO A 112 36.79 52.39 -19.83
N ASP A 113 38.05 52.15 -19.45
CA ASP A 113 38.62 50.80 -19.33
C ASP A 113 38.06 50.07 -18.11
N GLU A 114 37.84 50.78 -17.00
CA GLU A 114 37.22 50.23 -15.79
C GLU A 114 35.77 49.79 -16.04
N VAL A 115 34.98 50.60 -16.76
CA VAL A 115 33.61 50.26 -17.18
C VAL A 115 33.59 49.06 -18.13
N ARG A 116 34.60 48.94 -19.01
CA ARG A 116 34.75 47.77 -19.90
C ARG A 116 35.03 46.49 -19.12
N ASN A 117 35.95 46.54 -18.15
CA ASN A 117 36.26 45.39 -17.28
C ASN A 117 35.05 44.97 -16.46
N LEU A 118 34.36 45.92 -15.82
CA LEU A 118 33.12 45.67 -15.05
C LEU A 118 32.03 45.03 -15.91
N LYS A 119 31.90 45.44 -17.17
CA LYS A 119 30.97 44.82 -18.13
C LYS A 119 31.34 43.37 -18.44
N GLU A 120 32.61 43.08 -18.73
CA GLU A 120 33.06 41.70 -19.00
C GLU A 120 32.83 40.80 -17.79
N GLU A 121 33.14 41.29 -16.59
CA GLU A 121 32.91 40.58 -15.33
C GLU A 121 31.41 40.36 -15.06
N SER A 122 30.58 41.38 -15.28
CA SER A 122 29.12 41.30 -15.17
C SER A 122 28.53 40.28 -16.15
N LYS A 123 28.93 40.31 -17.43
CA LYS A 123 28.49 39.31 -18.43
C LYS A 123 28.90 37.89 -18.05
N ASN A 124 30.11 37.70 -17.52
CA ASN A 124 30.57 36.39 -17.09
C ASN A 124 29.75 35.87 -15.90
N THR A 125 29.45 36.75 -14.93
CA THR A 125 28.61 36.42 -13.77
C THR A 125 27.18 36.06 -14.20
N VAL A 126 26.56 36.89 -15.04
CA VAL A 126 25.22 36.62 -15.58
C VAL A 126 25.17 35.28 -16.32
N LYS A 127 26.19 34.98 -17.13
CA LYS A 127 26.28 33.70 -17.85
C LYS A 127 26.37 32.51 -16.89
N LYS A 128 27.18 32.60 -15.82
CA LYS A 128 27.27 31.54 -14.81
C LYS A 128 25.94 31.35 -14.07
N THR A 129 25.25 32.44 -13.72
CA THR A 129 23.93 32.38 -13.10
C THR A 129 22.89 31.76 -14.03
N SER A 130 22.88 32.15 -15.30
CA SER A 130 21.98 31.58 -16.32
C SER A 130 22.20 30.07 -16.49
N ASN A 131 23.45 29.61 -16.57
CA ASN A 131 23.75 28.17 -16.60
C ASN A 131 23.26 27.44 -15.35
N SER A 132 23.42 28.03 -14.17
CA SER A 132 22.95 27.43 -12.91
C SER A 132 21.42 27.38 -12.85
N VAL A 133 20.75 28.38 -13.42
CA VAL A 133 19.31 28.44 -13.58
C VAL A 133 18.82 27.34 -14.53
N THR A 134 19.50 27.11 -15.66
CA THR A 134 19.18 26.00 -16.57
C THR A 134 19.31 24.65 -15.87
N ASP A 135 20.39 24.43 -15.11
CA ASP A 135 20.54 23.20 -14.32
C ASP A 135 19.40 22.98 -13.31
N ILE A 136 18.91 24.06 -12.68
CA ILE A 136 17.74 24.00 -11.79
C ILE A 136 16.48 23.59 -12.56
N ILE A 137 16.25 24.11 -13.76
CA ILE A 137 15.11 23.74 -14.62
C ILE A 137 15.16 22.24 -14.93
N ASP A 138 16.30 21.75 -15.44
CA ASP A 138 16.46 20.34 -15.84
C ASP A 138 16.20 19.40 -14.65
N ARG A 139 16.67 19.78 -13.46
CA ARG A 139 16.44 19.01 -12.22
C ARG A 139 14.98 19.03 -11.76
N ILE A 140 14.26 20.13 -11.97
CA ILE A 140 12.82 20.20 -11.65
C ILE A 140 12.01 19.35 -12.63
N GLU A 141 12.33 19.40 -13.92
CA GLU A 141 11.69 18.54 -14.92
C GLU A 141 11.88 17.05 -14.58
N THR A 142 13.10 16.65 -14.24
CA THR A 142 13.38 15.29 -13.73
C THR A 142 12.57 14.97 -12.48
N THR A 143 12.40 15.93 -11.56
CA THR A 143 11.61 15.74 -10.33
C THR A 143 10.13 15.50 -10.66
N ILE A 144 9.57 16.22 -11.63
CA ILE A 144 8.19 16.03 -12.08
C ILE A 144 8.01 14.62 -12.68
N GLU A 145 8.94 14.16 -13.50
CA GLU A 145 8.90 12.80 -14.08
C GLU A 145 8.92 11.72 -13.00
N LEU A 146 9.81 11.84 -12.01
CA LEU A 146 9.89 10.90 -10.89
C LEU A 146 8.59 10.87 -10.08
N ILE A 147 7.98 12.02 -9.82
CA ILE A 147 6.72 12.10 -9.07
C ILE A 147 5.55 11.53 -9.87
N SER A 148 5.57 11.68 -11.21
CA SER A 148 4.59 11.01 -12.05
C SER A 148 4.68 9.49 -11.91
N SER A 149 5.88 8.92 -11.90
CA SER A 149 6.08 7.50 -11.65
C SER A 149 5.58 7.08 -10.27
N VAL A 150 5.92 7.85 -9.23
CA VAL A 150 5.44 7.59 -7.85
C VAL A 150 3.91 7.62 -7.78
N THR A 151 3.26 8.54 -8.48
CA THR A 151 1.80 8.63 -8.50
C THR A 151 1.17 7.39 -9.14
N GLN A 152 1.78 6.88 -10.22
CA GLN A 152 1.33 5.64 -10.85
C GLN A 152 1.52 4.42 -9.93
N ASP A 153 2.64 4.34 -9.21
CA ASP A 153 2.89 3.27 -8.24
C ASP A 153 1.89 3.31 -7.08
N ILE A 154 1.50 4.51 -6.64
CA ILE A 154 0.48 4.71 -5.60
C ILE A 154 -0.89 4.21 -6.09
N GLU A 155 -1.29 4.56 -7.32
CA GLU A 155 -2.56 4.08 -7.89
C GLU A 155 -2.60 2.54 -7.97
N ALA A 156 -1.51 1.92 -8.41
CA ALA A 156 -1.40 0.46 -8.45
C ALA A 156 -1.49 -0.15 -7.03
N ALA A 157 -0.84 0.47 -6.04
CA ALA A 157 -0.88 0.00 -4.66
C ALA A 157 -2.28 0.15 -4.02
N ILE A 158 -3.02 1.21 -4.34
CA ILE A 158 -4.41 1.38 -3.91
C ILE A 158 -5.29 0.27 -4.52
N SER A 159 -5.16 0.01 -5.82
CA SER A 159 -5.90 -1.07 -6.48
C SER A 159 -5.60 -2.45 -5.88
N ALA A 160 -4.35 -2.71 -5.51
CA ALA A 160 -3.97 -3.95 -4.83
C ALA A 160 -4.62 -4.05 -3.44
N GLY A 161 -4.65 -2.96 -2.67
CA GLY A 161 -5.33 -2.93 -1.36
C GLY A 161 -6.85 -3.19 -1.45
N GLU A 162 -7.50 -2.73 -2.52
CA GLU A 162 -8.91 -3.04 -2.80
C GLU A 162 -9.15 -4.50 -3.19
N GLU A 163 -8.18 -5.15 -3.86
CA GLU A 163 -8.21 -6.58 -4.15
C GLU A 163 -8.01 -7.41 -2.88
N ASP A 164 -7.03 -7.05 -2.05
CA ASP A 164 -6.80 -7.68 -0.74
C ASP A 164 -8.05 -7.59 0.15
N SER A 165 -8.73 -6.43 0.16
CA SER A 165 -9.97 -6.25 0.92
C SER A 165 -11.06 -7.22 0.49
N ARG A 166 -11.24 -7.43 -0.82
CA ARG A 166 -12.20 -8.41 -1.36
C ARG A 166 -11.81 -9.84 -1.01
N ALA A 167 -10.53 -10.19 -1.12
CA ALA A 167 -10.04 -11.52 -0.74
C ALA A 167 -10.27 -11.82 0.75
N LEU A 168 -10.11 -10.82 1.63
CA LEU A 168 -10.39 -10.95 3.06
C LEU A 168 -11.89 -11.14 3.36
N GLU A 169 -12.78 -10.50 2.58
CA GLU A 169 -14.23 -10.76 2.69
C GLU A 169 -14.59 -12.19 2.30
N GLU A 170 -13.97 -12.74 1.24
CA GLU A 170 -14.15 -14.14 0.83
C GLU A 170 -13.61 -15.12 1.87
N ILE A 171 -12.46 -14.83 2.48
CA ILE A 171 -11.90 -15.62 3.59
C ILE A 171 -12.89 -15.61 4.75
N ARG A 172 -13.43 -14.44 5.14
CA ARG A 172 -14.40 -14.35 6.24
C ARG A 172 -15.64 -15.20 5.99
N GLY A 173 -16.21 -15.13 4.78
CA GLY A 173 -17.35 -15.96 4.40
C GLY A 173 -17.04 -17.46 4.44
N SER A 174 -15.86 -17.86 3.97
CA SER A 174 -15.41 -19.26 4.01
C SER A 174 -15.21 -19.75 5.44
N THR A 175 -14.66 -18.90 6.31
CA THR A 175 -14.49 -19.18 7.74
C THR A 175 -15.83 -19.34 8.46
N GLU A 176 -16.79 -18.44 8.21
CA GLU A 176 -18.16 -18.55 8.74
C GLU A 176 -18.83 -19.87 8.32
N GLN A 177 -18.69 -20.26 7.05
CA GLN A 177 -19.22 -21.53 6.54
C GLN A 177 -18.51 -22.75 7.19
N GLN A 178 -17.20 -22.66 7.41
CA GLN A 178 -16.44 -23.71 8.08
C GLN A 178 -16.91 -23.92 9.52
N THR A 179 -17.11 -22.85 10.29
CA THR A 179 -17.66 -22.93 11.65
C THR A 179 -19.03 -23.60 11.65
N ALA A 180 -19.94 -23.18 10.77
CA ALA A 180 -21.27 -23.81 10.66
C ALA A 180 -21.18 -25.31 10.31
N SER A 181 -20.25 -25.70 9.45
CA SER A 181 -20.02 -27.11 9.09
C SER A 181 -19.51 -27.92 10.27
N MET A 182 -18.64 -27.35 11.11
CA MET A 182 -18.14 -28.01 12.33
C MET A 182 -19.24 -28.18 13.38
N GLU A 183 -20.11 -27.19 13.54
CA GLU A 183 -21.29 -27.33 14.40
C GLU A 183 -22.19 -28.48 13.93
N GLU A 184 -22.42 -28.61 12.62
CA GLU A 184 -23.22 -29.70 12.04
C GLU A 184 -22.57 -31.08 12.23
N ILE A 185 -21.24 -31.18 12.06
CA ILE A 185 -20.48 -32.42 12.32
C ILE A 185 -20.61 -32.82 13.79
N THR A 186 -20.46 -31.87 14.72
CA THR A 186 -20.60 -32.10 16.16
C THR A 186 -22.01 -32.59 16.51
N LEU A 187 -23.05 -31.97 15.95
CA LEU A 187 -24.44 -32.41 16.13
C LEU A 187 -24.68 -33.82 15.59
N THR A 188 -24.12 -34.12 14.42
CA THR A 188 -24.23 -35.44 13.79
C THR A 188 -23.50 -36.52 14.58
N ALA A 189 -22.31 -36.20 15.10
CA ALA A 189 -21.53 -37.05 15.99
C ALA A 189 -22.34 -37.42 17.24
N ASN A 190 -22.84 -36.43 17.98
CA ASN A 190 -23.66 -36.66 19.17
C ASN A 190 -24.90 -37.52 18.87
N ARG A 191 -25.50 -37.34 17.69
CA ARG A 191 -26.63 -38.16 17.25
C ARG A 191 -26.23 -39.60 16.93
N LEU A 192 -25.08 -39.82 16.30
CA LEU A 192 -24.53 -41.16 16.04
C LEU A 192 -24.21 -41.89 17.34
N GLU A 193 -23.61 -41.20 18.31
CA GLU A 193 -23.36 -41.73 19.65
C GLU A 193 -24.67 -42.20 20.31
N ALA A 194 -25.70 -41.34 20.32
CA ALA A 194 -27.00 -41.71 20.89
C ALA A 194 -27.67 -42.89 20.17
N LEU A 195 -27.55 -42.98 18.84
CA LEU A 195 -28.09 -44.11 18.07
C LEU A 195 -27.34 -45.41 18.37
N ALA A 196 -26.01 -45.33 18.47
CA ALA A 196 -25.14 -46.44 18.84
C ALA A 196 -25.43 -46.95 20.26
N ASP A 197 -25.63 -46.05 21.23
CA ASP A 197 -25.98 -46.46 22.58
C ASP A 197 -27.37 -47.10 22.66
N ASN A 198 -28.36 -46.57 21.92
CA ASN A 198 -29.69 -47.19 21.84
C ASN A 198 -29.62 -48.60 21.22
N LEU A 199 -28.88 -48.75 20.11
CA LEU A 199 -28.70 -50.05 19.47
C LEU A 199 -28.02 -51.06 20.41
N LYS A 200 -27.00 -50.64 21.16
CA LYS A 200 -26.35 -51.48 22.19
C LYS A 200 -27.35 -51.95 23.25
N ASN A 201 -28.19 -51.04 23.74
CA ASN A 201 -29.20 -51.34 24.76
C ASN A 201 -30.28 -52.30 24.22
N GLU A 202 -30.72 -52.13 22.98
CA GLU A 202 -31.67 -53.07 22.36
C GLU A 202 -31.07 -54.46 22.17
N LEU A 203 -29.85 -54.57 21.64
CA LEU A 203 -29.20 -55.86 21.39
C LEU A 203 -28.95 -56.63 22.70
N SER A 204 -28.54 -55.94 23.76
CA SER A 204 -28.36 -56.56 25.09
C SER A 204 -29.68 -57.01 25.72
N ALA A 205 -30.78 -56.29 25.52
CA ALA A 205 -32.11 -56.72 25.97
C ALA A 205 -32.60 -57.99 25.25
N PHE A 206 -32.27 -58.18 23.97
CA PHE A 206 -32.59 -59.41 23.23
C PHE A 206 -31.72 -60.61 23.60
N GLU A 207 -30.50 -60.38 24.11
CA GLU A 207 -29.61 -61.43 24.56
C GLU A 207 -30.03 -62.01 25.92
N HIS A 208 -30.75 -61.24 26.74
CA HIS A 208 -31.29 -61.63 28.05
C HIS A 208 -32.81 -61.33 28.17
N PRO A 209 -33.68 -62.04 27.44
CA PRO A 209 -35.12 -61.88 27.59
C PRO A 209 -35.59 -62.49 28.91
N ASP A 210 -36.34 -61.74 29.72
CA ASP A 210 -37.04 -62.23 30.92
C ASP A 210 -37.92 -63.47 30.63
#